data_AF-A0A956J0E8-F1
#
_entry.id   AF-A0A956J0E8-F1
#
_cell.length_a   1.000
_cell.length_b   1.000
_cell.length_c   1.000
_cell.angle_alpha   90.00
_cell.angle_beta   90.00
_cell.angle_gamma   90.00
#
_symmetry.space_group_name_H-M   'P 1'
#
loop_
_entity.id
_entity.type
_entity.pdbx_description
1 polymer ?
#
loop_
_entity_poly.entity_id
_entity_poly.type
_entity_poly.pdbx_seq_one_letter_code
_entity_poly.pdbx_strand_id
1 'polypeptide(L)'
;MSDTATAPIPVEDPGPRPVRRPAGIRTDELTHPSPSLDPGNITTIEGYEEHKEWLGEAVTAMSELQQAVQRIIDAREASKRNPTWNESAQVVHTSIFADRMSTAATPKVDAALRLLGARITDTQAKLAQPLDAAVAGAVSTEVREYVRNLPTGKRSELMSSLIEKGDSKTLGALLGAGVPAFLSGLTDEQVRVYTELHNRKRAPHLAGKLAALLIAQERLSNAGSLFILQTERAQGVKPNVVAKLRAAQSAAEAKFR
;
A
#
# COMPACT_ATOMS: atom_id res chain seq x y z
N MET A 1 27.55 -79.21 35.83
CA MET A 1 26.43 -78.26 35.98
C MET A 1 27.00 -76.97 36.52
N SER A 2 26.58 -75.85 35.92
CA SER A 2 26.82 -74.47 36.39
C SER A 2 28.26 -73.95 36.18
N ASP A 3 28.55 -72.72 35.80
CA ASP A 3 27.73 -71.52 35.59
C ASP A 3 28.57 -70.56 34.74
N THR A 4 27.99 -69.95 33.70
CA THR A 4 28.71 -69.04 32.80
C THR A 4 28.65 -67.63 33.37
N ALA A 5 29.74 -67.16 33.99
CA ALA A 5 29.83 -65.81 34.54
C ALA A 5 30.07 -64.77 33.43
N THR A 6 29.03 -63.99 33.13
CA THR A 6 29.05 -62.79 32.28
C THR A 6 29.86 -61.67 32.95
N ALA A 7 30.93 -61.20 32.30
CA ALA A 7 31.67 -60.02 32.74
C ALA A 7 30.91 -58.71 32.39
N PRO A 8 30.98 -57.67 33.23
CA PRO A 8 30.20 -56.44 33.07
C PRO A 8 30.75 -55.51 31.97
N ILE A 9 29.83 -54.91 31.21
CA ILE A 9 30.08 -53.91 30.17
C ILE A 9 30.58 -52.59 30.83
N PRO A 10 31.62 -51.92 30.30
CA PRO A 10 32.06 -50.63 30.82
C PRO A 10 31.02 -49.54 30.56
N VAL A 11 30.69 -48.77 31.59
CA VAL A 11 29.82 -47.59 31.50
C VAL A 11 30.62 -46.48 30.81
N GLU A 12 30.27 -46.16 29.56
CA GLU A 12 30.77 -44.96 28.88
C GLU A 12 30.32 -43.71 29.65
N ASP A 13 31.31 -42.90 30.03
CA ASP A 13 31.14 -41.57 30.61
C ASP A 13 30.37 -40.69 29.61
N PRO A 14 29.18 -40.15 29.95
CA PRO A 14 28.45 -39.31 29.03
C PRO A 14 29.19 -37.97 28.91
N GLY A 15 29.90 -37.82 27.80
CA GLY A 15 30.55 -36.55 27.41
C GLY A 15 29.61 -35.34 27.53
N PRO A 16 30.17 -34.12 27.52
CA PRO A 16 29.45 -32.91 27.85
C PRO A 16 28.15 -32.80 27.03
N ARG A 17 27.02 -32.70 27.75
CA ARG A 17 25.69 -32.62 27.14
C ARG A 17 25.70 -31.50 26.08
N PRO A 18 25.15 -31.74 24.88
CA PRO A 18 25.03 -30.67 23.89
C PRO A 18 24.22 -29.53 24.52
N VAL A 19 24.80 -28.33 24.48
CA VAL A 19 24.15 -27.11 24.94
C VAL A 19 22.80 -27.01 24.23
N ARG A 20 21.71 -27.07 24.99
CA ARG A 20 20.36 -26.94 24.41
C ARG A 20 20.32 -25.62 23.65
N ARG A 21 20.06 -25.68 22.33
CA ARG A 21 19.72 -24.48 21.53
C ARG A 21 18.68 -23.67 22.30
N PRO A 22 18.88 -22.37 22.52
CA PRO A 22 17.88 -21.58 23.21
C PRO A 22 16.57 -21.60 22.41
N ALA A 23 15.47 -21.72 23.14
CA ALA A 23 14.14 -21.77 22.58
C ALA A 23 13.80 -20.43 21.89
N GLY A 24 13.45 -20.47 20.58
CA GLY A 24 12.61 -19.42 20.00
C GLY A 24 13.05 -18.77 18.69
N ILE A 25 14.07 -19.28 17.97
CA ILE A 25 14.38 -18.78 16.62
C ILE A 25 13.27 -19.22 15.66
N ARG A 26 12.71 -18.28 14.90
CA ARG A 26 11.72 -18.54 13.86
C ARG A 26 12.40 -19.32 12.72
N THR A 27 11.83 -20.42 12.24
CA THR A 27 12.37 -21.15 11.05
C THR A 27 12.05 -20.44 9.73
N ASP A 28 11.28 -19.34 9.77
CA ASP A 28 10.94 -18.45 8.66
C ASP A 28 11.78 -17.16 8.65
N GLU A 29 13.10 -17.26 8.89
CA GLU A 29 14.01 -16.11 8.80
C GLU A 29 13.95 -15.49 7.39
N LEU A 30 13.64 -14.20 7.32
CA LEU A 30 13.65 -13.48 6.05
C LEU A 30 15.10 -13.29 5.58
N THR A 31 15.41 -13.72 4.35
CA THR A 31 16.75 -13.60 3.73
C THR A 31 16.81 -12.53 2.64
N HIS A 32 15.67 -12.12 2.11
CA HIS A 32 15.54 -11.07 1.11
C HIS A 32 14.20 -10.33 1.29
N PRO A 33 14.10 -9.03 0.97
CA PRO A 33 12.85 -8.30 0.95
C PRO A 33 11.82 -8.95 0.01
N SER A 34 10.53 -8.77 0.29
CA SER A 34 9.49 -9.25 -0.62
C SER A 34 9.55 -8.50 -1.95
N PRO A 35 9.36 -9.20 -3.09
CA PRO A 35 9.16 -8.56 -4.38
C PRO A 35 8.00 -7.54 -4.39
N SER A 36 7.02 -7.67 -3.49
CA SER A 36 5.91 -6.71 -3.37
C SER A 36 6.33 -5.33 -2.84
N LEU A 37 7.49 -5.21 -2.21
CA LEU A 37 8.07 -3.92 -1.83
C LEU A 37 8.87 -3.26 -2.96
N ASP A 38 9.06 -3.97 -4.09
CA ASP A 38 9.86 -3.48 -5.18
C ASP A 38 9.26 -2.20 -5.80
N PRO A 39 10.02 -1.11 -5.97
CA PRO A 39 9.54 0.11 -6.60
C PRO A 39 9.05 -0.10 -8.04
N GLY A 40 9.50 -1.16 -8.72
CA GLY A 40 9.03 -1.63 -10.01
C GLY A 40 7.54 -1.94 -10.04
N ASN A 41 6.93 -2.27 -8.88
CA ASN A 41 5.48 -2.41 -8.79
C ASN A 41 4.76 -1.07 -8.96
N ILE A 42 5.40 0.09 -8.93
CA ILE A 42 4.75 1.36 -9.29
C ILE A 42 5.09 1.74 -10.73
N THR A 43 6.32 1.49 -11.18
CA THR A 43 6.75 1.87 -12.54
C THR A 43 6.10 1.03 -13.64
N THR A 44 5.55 -0.14 -13.29
CA THR A 44 4.82 -1.03 -14.21
C THR A 44 3.32 -0.69 -14.33
N ILE A 45 2.84 0.36 -13.66
CA ILE A 45 1.46 0.81 -13.80
C ILE A 45 1.23 1.31 -15.23
N GLU A 46 0.09 0.94 -15.82
CA GLU A 46 -0.32 1.45 -17.12
C GLU A 46 -0.41 2.99 -17.09
N GLY A 47 0.20 3.67 -18.06
CA GLY A 47 0.28 5.13 -18.08
C GLY A 47 1.30 5.73 -17.09
N TYR A 48 2.18 4.91 -16.48
CA TYR A 48 3.21 5.42 -15.57
C TYR A 48 4.10 6.49 -16.21
N GLU A 49 4.62 6.25 -17.42
CA GLU A 49 5.53 7.19 -18.09
C GLU A 49 4.88 8.56 -18.33
N GLU A 50 3.59 8.56 -18.65
CA GLU A 50 2.79 9.78 -18.89
C GLU A 50 2.51 10.56 -17.59
N HIS A 51 2.63 9.91 -16.44
CA HIS A 51 2.23 10.44 -15.13
C HIS A 51 3.33 10.36 -14.08
N LYS A 52 4.57 10.11 -14.49
CA LYS A 52 5.73 9.86 -13.63
C LYS A 52 5.96 10.93 -12.57
N GLU A 53 5.81 12.20 -12.94
CA GLU A 53 5.95 13.34 -12.02
C GLU A 53 4.99 13.28 -10.82
N TRP A 54 3.83 12.64 -11.00
CA TRP A 54 2.78 12.49 -9.99
C TRP A 54 2.90 11.20 -9.18
N LEU A 55 3.83 10.32 -9.56
CA LEU A 55 4.03 9.01 -8.94
C LEU A 55 5.43 8.85 -8.32
N GLY A 56 6.34 9.80 -8.55
CA GLY A 56 7.74 9.73 -8.12
C GLY A 56 7.91 9.55 -6.61
N GLU A 57 7.11 10.22 -5.79
CA GLU A 57 7.18 10.09 -4.33
C GLU A 57 6.74 8.69 -3.85
N ALA A 58 5.78 8.06 -4.55
CA ALA A 58 5.35 6.70 -4.24
C ALA A 58 6.44 5.67 -4.59
N VAL A 59 7.10 5.84 -5.74
CA VAL A 59 8.27 5.02 -6.13
C VAL A 59 9.40 5.16 -5.11
N THR A 60 9.68 6.39 -4.70
CA THR A 60 10.73 6.68 -3.70
C THR A 60 10.39 6.04 -2.36
N ALA A 61 9.14 6.16 -1.90
CA ALA A 61 8.68 5.52 -0.66
C ALA A 61 8.80 3.99 -0.71
N MET A 62 8.43 3.34 -1.83
CA MET A 62 8.60 1.89 -2.03
C MET A 62 10.08 1.48 -1.96
N SER A 63 10.97 2.22 -2.62
CA SER A 63 12.41 1.95 -2.58
C SER A 63 12.96 2.05 -1.15
N GLU A 64 12.53 3.05 -0.39
CA GLU A 64 12.93 3.24 1.00
C GLU A 64 12.45 2.09 1.90
N LEU A 65 11.23 1.60 1.70
CA LEU A 65 10.71 0.41 2.41
C LEU A 65 11.55 -0.83 2.10
N GLN A 66 11.82 -1.10 0.82
CA GLN A 66 12.62 -2.24 0.39
C GLN A 66 14.05 -2.18 0.95
N GLN A 67 14.70 -1.02 0.85
CA GLN A 67 16.04 -0.80 1.38
C GLN A 67 16.09 -0.91 2.90
N ALA A 68 15.09 -0.41 3.62
CA ALA A 68 15.00 -0.53 5.07
C ALA A 68 14.98 -2.02 5.49
N VAL A 69 14.15 -2.84 4.84
CA VAL A 69 14.12 -4.29 5.11
C VAL A 69 15.47 -4.95 4.79
N GLN A 70 16.06 -4.63 3.64
CA GLN A 70 17.36 -5.19 3.26
C GLN A 70 18.44 -4.86 4.29
N ARG A 71 18.51 -3.60 4.73
CA ARG A 71 19.49 -3.18 5.75
C ARG A 71 19.30 -3.90 7.08
N ILE A 72 18.06 -4.22 7.47
CA ILE A 72 17.80 -4.99 8.70
C ILE A 72 18.31 -6.42 8.55
N ILE A 73 18.07 -7.05 7.39
CA ILE A 73 18.59 -8.39 7.09
C ILE A 73 20.13 -8.38 7.12
N ASP A 74 20.76 -7.42 6.45
CA ASP A 74 22.22 -7.30 6.41
C ASP A 74 22.81 -7.04 7.80
N ALA A 75 22.18 -6.18 8.60
CA ALA A 75 22.59 -5.91 9.98
C ALA A 75 22.49 -7.18 10.85
N ARG A 76 21.43 -7.97 10.70
CA ARG A 76 21.30 -9.26 11.37
C ARG A 76 22.43 -10.21 10.99
N GLU A 77 22.70 -10.38 9.69
CA GLU A 77 23.75 -11.28 9.22
C GLU A 77 25.15 -10.80 9.63
N ALA A 78 25.40 -9.50 9.64
CA ALA A 78 26.63 -8.93 10.19
C ALA A 78 26.76 -9.17 11.70
N SER A 79 25.65 -9.10 12.45
CA SER A 79 25.65 -9.35 13.89
C SER A 79 26.05 -10.79 14.23
N LYS A 80 25.63 -11.78 13.41
CA LYS A 80 26.00 -13.19 13.55
C LYS A 80 27.50 -13.45 13.38
N ARG A 81 28.19 -12.59 12.61
CA ARG A 81 29.64 -12.68 12.35
C ARG A 81 30.48 -11.94 13.40
N ASN A 82 29.86 -11.21 14.32
CA ASN A 82 30.57 -10.46 15.33
C ASN A 82 31.02 -11.38 16.47
N PRO A 83 32.34 -11.61 16.67
CA PRO A 83 32.83 -12.53 17.69
C PRO A 83 32.65 -11.99 19.13
N THR A 84 32.38 -10.68 19.27
CA THR A 84 32.23 -10.02 20.58
C THR A 84 30.81 -10.06 21.13
N TRP A 85 29.82 -10.39 20.29
CA TRP A 85 28.41 -10.36 20.69
C TRP A 85 27.87 -11.78 20.88
N ASN A 86 27.28 -12.01 22.06
CA ASN A 86 26.46 -13.19 22.28
C ASN A 86 25.12 -13.09 21.52
N GLU A 87 24.41 -14.20 21.40
CA GLU A 87 23.13 -14.27 20.66
C GLU A 87 22.11 -13.24 21.15
N SER A 88 21.99 -13.03 22.45
CA SER A 88 21.07 -12.05 23.03
C SER A 88 21.42 -10.61 22.61
N ALA A 89 22.70 -10.25 22.63
CA ALA A 89 23.17 -8.93 22.21
C ALA A 89 22.93 -8.71 20.70
N GLN A 90 23.15 -9.73 19.87
CA GLN A 90 22.85 -9.67 18.43
C GLN A 90 21.38 -9.34 18.18
N VAL A 91 20.46 -10.01 18.90
CA VAL A 91 19.02 -9.77 18.79
C VAL A 91 18.65 -8.35 19.22
N VAL A 92 19.16 -7.88 20.37
CA VAL A 92 18.81 -6.54 20.82
C VAL A 92 19.35 -5.46 19.89
N HIS A 93 20.62 -5.54 19.47
CA HIS A 93 21.18 -4.56 18.53
C HIS A 93 20.45 -4.54 17.19
N THR A 94 20.13 -5.71 16.63
CA THR A 94 19.36 -5.83 15.38
C THR A 94 17.98 -5.21 15.54
N SER A 95 17.31 -5.48 16.66
CA SER A 95 15.99 -4.90 16.91
C SER A 95 16.02 -3.37 17.04
N ILE A 96 17.02 -2.80 17.74
CA ILE A 96 17.15 -1.34 17.90
C ILE A 96 17.39 -0.68 16.53
N PHE A 97 18.17 -1.35 15.68
CA PHE A 97 18.37 -0.91 14.32
C PHE A 97 17.08 -0.99 13.49
N ALA A 98 16.32 -2.06 13.62
CA ALA A 98 15.02 -2.22 12.96
C ALA A 98 14.03 -1.12 13.34
N ASP A 99 13.92 -0.78 14.63
CA ASP A 99 13.05 0.32 15.09
C ASP A 99 13.47 1.65 14.46
N ARG A 100 14.77 1.93 14.42
CA ARG A 100 15.30 3.16 13.80
C ARG A 100 14.96 3.24 12.32
N MET A 101 15.09 2.13 11.58
CA MET A 101 14.74 2.07 10.17
C MET A 101 13.23 2.28 9.97
N SER A 102 12.40 1.65 10.79
CA SER A 102 10.94 1.85 10.77
C SER A 102 10.54 3.30 11.07
N THR A 103 11.09 3.90 12.14
CA THR A 103 10.85 5.31 12.49
C THR A 103 11.27 6.28 11.38
N ALA A 104 12.30 5.94 10.61
CA ALA A 104 12.74 6.76 9.47
C ALA A 104 11.88 6.54 8.21
N ALA A 105 11.38 5.32 7.98
CA ALA A 105 10.67 4.95 6.76
C ALA A 105 9.17 5.27 6.81
N THR A 106 8.49 5.02 7.93
CA THR A 106 7.03 5.21 8.08
C THR A 106 6.56 6.62 7.70
N PRO A 107 7.20 7.72 8.17
CA PRO A 107 6.75 9.07 7.83
C PRO A 107 6.85 9.39 6.33
N LYS A 108 7.78 8.76 5.60
CA LYS A 108 7.93 8.94 4.15
C LYS A 108 6.75 8.32 3.40
N VAL A 109 6.31 7.13 3.83
CA VAL A 109 5.13 6.45 3.27
C VAL A 109 3.87 7.25 3.55
N ASP A 110 3.69 7.70 4.79
CA ASP A 110 2.52 8.51 5.18
C ASP A 110 2.45 9.81 4.38
N ALA A 111 3.59 10.48 4.20
CA ALA A 111 3.68 11.68 3.38
C ALA A 111 3.32 11.42 1.91
N ALA A 112 3.81 10.32 1.33
CA ALA A 112 3.50 9.92 -0.03
C ALA A 112 2.01 9.55 -0.20
N LEU A 113 1.42 8.80 0.73
CA LEU A 113 -0.01 8.45 0.71
C LEU A 113 -0.90 9.69 0.81
N ARG A 114 -0.55 10.64 1.69
CA ARG A 114 -1.26 11.92 1.80
C ARG A 114 -1.18 12.73 0.51
N LEU A 115 -0.01 12.78 -0.12
CA LEU A 115 0.19 13.48 -1.38
C LEU A 115 -0.61 12.83 -2.53
N LEU A 116 -0.60 11.50 -2.63
CA LEU A 116 -1.43 10.77 -3.58
C LEU A 116 -2.92 11.05 -3.34
N GLY A 117 -3.37 11.01 -2.09
CA GLY A 117 -4.75 11.34 -1.73
C GLY A 117 -5.16 12.74 -2.18
N ALA A 118 -4.31 13.74 -1.94
CA ALA A 118 -4.56 15.11 -2.41
C ALA A 118 -4.62 15.21 -3.95
N ARG A 119 -3.72 14.52 -4.66
CA ARG A 119 -3.70 14.45 -6.13
C ARG A 119 -4.95 13.75 -6.69
N ILE A 120 -5.42 12.70 -6.03
CA ILE A 120 -6.66 12.00 -6.37
C ILE A 120 -7.85 12.94 -6.21
N THR A 121 -7.98 13.61 -5.06
CA THR A 121 -9.08 14.55 -4.81
C THR A 121 -9.10 15.70 -5.82
N ASP A 122 -7.95 16.29 -6.14
CA ASP A 122 -7.84 17.34 -7.18
C ASP A 122 -8.26 16.83 -8.56
N THR A 123 -7.79 15.63 -8.95
CA THR A 123 -8.13 15.03 -10.25
C THR A 123 -9.61 14.67 -10.33
N GLN A 124 -10.19 14.13 -9.25
CA GLN A 124 -11.62 13.86 -9.14
C GLN A 124 -12.45 15.14 -9.21
N ALA A 125 -12.03 16.21 -8.53
CA ALA A 125 -12.71 17.51 -8.58
C ALA A 125 -12.73 18.08 -10.01
N LYS A 126 -11.63 17.93 -10.76
CA LYS A 126 -11.56 18.32 -12.19
C LYS A 126 -12.52 17.49 -13.05
N LEU A 127 -12.61 16.18 -12.82
CA LEU A 127 -13.54 15.30 -13.53
C LEU A 127 -15.00 15.51 -13.13
N ALA A 128 -15.26 16.02 -11.93
CA ALA A 128 -16.60 16.34 -11.44
C ALA A 128 -17.08 17.74 -11.84
N GLN A 129 -16.27 18.53 -12.55
CA GLN A 129 -16.67 19.88 -12.97
C GLN A 129 -17.94 19.83 -13.84
N PRO A 130 -18.97 20.64 -13.51
CA PRO A 130 -20.19 20.67 -14.29
C PRO A 130 -19.91 21.14 -15.73
N LEU A 131 -20.76 20.71 -16.66
CA LEU A 131 -20.68 21.21 -18.04
C LEU A 131 -21.02 22.70 -18.05
N ASP A 132 -20.37 23.44 -18.94
CA ASP A 132 -20.68 24.85 -19.12
C ASP A 132 -22.12 24.99 -19.66
N ALA A 133 -22.97 25.67 -18.90
CA ALA A 133 -24.37 25.91 -19.27
C ALA A 133 -24.50 26.82 -20.49
N ALA A 134 -23.46 27.58 -20.87
CA ALA A 134 -23.43 28.37 -22.10
C ALA A 134 -23.46 27.50 -23.39
N VAL A 135 -23.20 26.20 -23.26
CA VAL A 135 -23.28 25.23 -24.34
C VAL A 135 -24.74 24.80 -24.62
N ALA A 136 -25.65 25.14 -23.70
CA ALA A 136 -27.08 24.90 -23.82
C ALA A 136 -27.72 25.93 -24.79
N GLY A 137 -28.07 25.49 -26.00
CA GLY A 137 -28.66 26.34 -27.03
C GLY A 137 -30.12 26.74 -26.77
N ALA A 138 -30.73 27.46 -27.71
CA ALA A 138 -32.13 27.91 -27.63
C ALA A 138 -33.15 26.78 -27.41
N VAL A 139 -32.81 25.54 -27.75
CA VAL A 139 -33.68 24.35 -27.69
C VAL A 139 -33.55 23.56 -26.36
N SER A 140 -32.90 24.16 -25.35
CA SER A 140 -32.58 23.44 -24.10
C SER A 140 -33.81 23.05 -23.29
N THR A 141 -34.89 23.81 -23.38
CA THR A 141 -36.13 23.52 -22.66
C THR A 141 -36.84 22.31 -23.26
N GLU A 142 -36.93 22.25 -24.59
CA GLU A 142 -37.54 21.18 -25.37
C GLU A 142 -36.77 19.87 -25.20
N VAL A 143 -35.43 19.93 -25.18
CA VAL A 143 -34.57 18.77 -24.87
C VAL A 143 -34.89 18.23 -23.48
N ARG A 144 -34.97 19.08 -22.46
CA ARG A 144 -35.29 18.64 -21.09
C ARG A 144 -36.68 18.02 -20.98
N GLU A 145 -37.67 18.63 -21.62
CA GLU A 145 -39.06 18.14 -21.65
C GLU A 145 -39.15 16.78 -22.35
N TYR A 146 -38.50 16.62 -23.51
CA TYR A 146 -38.41 15.35 -24.21
C TYR A 146 -37.82 14.25 -23.32
N VAL A 147 -36.67 14.53 -22.68
CA VAL A 147 -35.98 13.56 -21.81
C VAL A 147 -36.80 13.20 -20.56
N ARG A 148 -37.53 14.17 -20.00
CA ARG A 148 -38.43 13.95 -18.86
C ARG A 148 -39.57 13.00 -19.20
N ASN A 149 -40.12 13.10 -20.41
CA ASN A 149 -41.23 12.27 -20.88
C ASN A 149 -40.80 10.85 -21.30
N LEU A 150 -39.49 10.57 -21.42
CA LEU A 150 -39.01 9.22 -21.67
C LEU A 150 -39.17 8.30 -20.45
N PRO A 151 -39.47 7.00 -20.65
CA PRO A 151 -39.34 5.99 -19.61
C PRO A 151 -37.92 5.93 -19.06
N THR A 152 -37.76 5.60 -17.77
CA THR A 152 -36.46 5.60 -17.07
C THR A 152 -35.36 4.82 -17.82
N GLY A 153 -35.67 3.63 -18.34
CA GLY A 153 -34.70 2.82 -19.11
C GLY A 153 -34.26 3.49 -20.41
N LYS A 154 -35.19 4.11 -21.14
CA LYS A 154 -34.88 4.86 -22.37
C LYS A 154 -34.10 6.14 -22.10
N ARG A 155 -34.34 6.77 -20.94
CA ARG A 155 -33.55 7.91 -20.47
C ARG A 155 -32.10 7.53 -20.24
N SER A 156 -31.84 6.42 -19.52
CA SER A 156 -30.47 5.97 -19.28
C SER A 156 -29.76 5.54 -20.57
N GLU A 157 -30.45 4.86 -21.48
CA GLU A 157 -29.92 4.51 -22.81
C GLU A 157 -29.52 5.75 -23.61
N LEU A 158 -30.41 6.77 -23.62
CA LEU A 158 -30.14 8.04 -24.30
C LEU A 158 -28.91 8.73 -23.70
N MET A 159 -28.82 8.85 -22.38
CA MET A 159 -27.68 9.47 -21.71
C MET A 159 -26.36 8.78 -22.06
N SER A 160 -26.32 7.44 -21.98
CA SER A 160 -25.15 6.67 -22.40
C SER A 160 -24.79 6.93 -23.86
N SER A 161 -25.77 6.96 -24.76
CA SER A 161 -25.53 7.23 -26.18
C SER A 161 -25.01 8.65 -26.46
N LEU A 162 -25.47 9.66 -25.70
CA LEU A 162 -25.01 11.04 -25.82
C LEU A 162 -23.58 11.19 -25.32
N ILE A 163 -23.24 10.52 -24.21
CA ILE A 163 -21.88 10.42 -23.71
C ILE A 163 -21.00 9.73 -24.75
N GLU A 164 -21.46 8.62 -25.32
CA GLU A 164 -20.72 7.88 -26.34
C GLU A 164 -20.43 8.72 -27.58
N LYS A 165 -21.40 9.50 -28.04
CA LYS A 165 -21.24 10.42 -29.18
C LYS A 165 -20.43 11.67 -28.85
N GLY A 166 -20.21 11.96 -27.56
CA GLY A 166 -19.57 13.20 -27.12
C GLY A 166 -20.43 14.44 -27.40
N ASP A 167 -21.76 14.31 -27.39
CA ASP A 167 -22.67 15.43 -27.68
C ASP A 167 -22.78 16.38 -26.47
N SER A 168 -21.77 17.25 -26.33
CA SER A 168 -21.72 18.23 -25.25
C SER A 168 -22.84 19.28 -25.32
N LYS A 169 -23.50 19.48 -26.46
CA LYS A 169 -24.63 20.42 -26.60
C LYS A 169 -25.86 19.90 -25.88
N THR A 170 -26.26 18.68 -26.22
CA THR A 170 -27.42 18.03 -25.58
C THR A 170 -27.11 17.71 -24.12
N LEU A 171 -25.90 17.25 -23.80
CA LEU A 171 -25.49 17.01 -22.42
C LEU A 171 -25.40 18.31 -21.60
N GLY A 172 -24.96 19.43 -22.19
CA GLY A 172 -24.94 20.74 -21.51
C GLY A 172 -26.34 21.23 -21.15
N ALA A 173 -27.35 20.96 -21.99
CA ALA A 173 -28.74 21.29 -21.69
C ALA A 173 -29.34 20.48 -20.52
N LEU A 174 -28.80 19.28 -20.26
CA LEU A 174 -29.26 18.31 -19.25
C LEU A 174 -28.45 18.33 -17.96
N LEU A 175 -27.13 18.53 -18.05
CA LEU A 175 -26.13 18.39 -16.99
C LEU A 175 -25.36 19.70 -16.72
N GLY A 176 -25.75 20.80 -17.36
CA GLY A 176 -25.09 22.09 -17.25
C GLY A 176 -25.13 22.65 -15.83
N ALA A 177 -24.15 23.50 -15.51
CA ALA A 177 -24.09 24.20 -14.22
C ALA A 177 -25.41 24.95 -13.94
N GLY A 178 -26.02 24.68 -12.80
CA GLY A 178 -27.28 25.33 -12.39
C GLY A 178 -28.55 24.77 -13.05
N VAL A 179 -28.46 23.71 -13.86
CA VAL A 179 -29.64 23.00 -14.39
C VAL A 179 -30.14 22.00 -13.33
N PRO A 180 -31.36 22.15 -12.78
CA PRO A 180 -31.87 21.20 -11.80
C PRO A 180 -32.21 19.85 -12.43
N ALA A 181 -31.76 18.75 -11.80
CA ALA A 181 -31.90 17.38 -12.32
C ALA A 181 -33.37 17.00 -12.60
N PHE A 182 -34.29 17.46 -11.74
CA PHE A 182 -35.72 17.16 -11.85
C PHE A 182 -36.37 17.71 -13.13
N LEU A 183 -35.78 18.71 -13.80
CA LEU A 183 -36.31 19.24 -15.07
C LEU A 183 -36.23 18.21 -16.20
N SER A 184 -35.25 17.31 -16.14
CA SER A 184 -35.06 16.21 -17.10
C SER A 184 -35.52 14.87 -16.55
N GLY A 185 -36.16 14.86 -15.36
CA GLY A 185 -36.49 13.63 -14.64
C GLY A 185 -35.26 12.87 -14.12
N LEU A 186 -34.09 13.50 -14.05
CA LEU A 186 -32.90 12.90 -13.47
C LEU A 186 -32.85 13.13 -11.96
N THR A 187 -32.12 12.29 -11.25
CA THR A 187 -31.70 12.56 -9.87
C THR A 187 -30.38 13.31 -9.86
N ASP A 188 -30.08 14.02 -8.77
CA ASP A 188 -28.80 14.72 -8.61
C ASP A 188 -27.61 13.74 -8.68
N GLU A 189 -27.80 12.51 -8.16
CA GLU A 189 -26.81 11.45 -8.27
C GLU A 189 -26.57 11.04 -9.73
N GLN A 190 -27.63 10.89 -10.54
CA GLN A 190 -27.50 10.61 -11.96
C GLN A 190 -26.77 11.73 -12.70
N VAL A 191 -27.07 12.99 -12.38
CA VAL A 191 -26.37 14.14 -12.97
C VAL A 191 -24.88 14.09 -12.65
N ARG A 192 -24.51 13.80 -11.40
CA ARG A 192 -23.12 13.64 -10.98
C ARG A 192 -22.41 12.53 -11.76
N VAL A 193 -23.01 11.35 -11.82
CA VAL A 193 -22.44 10.18 -12.51
C VAL A 193 -22.27 10.45 -14.00
N TYR A 194 -23.29 10.97 -14.68
CA TYR A 194 -23.21 11.24 -16.12
C TYR A 194 -22.23 12.35 -16.47
N THR A 195 -22.13 13.38 -15.61
CA THR A 195 -21.12 14.45 -15.75
C THR A 195 -19.72 13.87 -15.68
N GLU A 196 -19.44 13.03 -14.68
CA GLU A 196 -18.15 12.39 -14.54
C GLU A 196 -17.83 11.47 -15.72
N LEU A 197 -18.77 10.64 -16.16
CA LEU A 197 -18.59 9.77 -17.33
C LEU A 197 -18.29 10.57 -18.61
N HIS A 198 -19.01 11.67 -18.83
CA HIS A 198 -18.74 12.56 -19.96
C HIS A 198 -17.34 13.18 -19.86
N ASN A 199 -16.96 13.70 -18.69
CA ASN A 199 -15.66 14.33 -18.49
C ASN A 199 -14.50 13.34 -18.61
N ARG A 200 -14.65 12.10 -18.13
CA ARG A 200 -13.66 11.04 -18.33
C ARG A 200 -13.44 10.74 -19.81
N LYS A 201 -14.52 10.73 -20.60
CA LYS A 201 -14.41 10.52 -22.06
C LYS A 201 -13.81 11.72 -22.78
N ARG A 202 -14.16 12.94 -22.38
CA ARG A 202 -13.65 14.19 -22.95
C ARG A 202 -12.17 14.42 -22.63
N ALA A 203 -11.74 14.02 -21.44
CA ALA A 203 -10.37 14.18 -20.94
C ALA A 203 -9.77 12.82 -20.54
N PRO A 204 -9.43 11.95 -21.52
CA PRO A 204 -8.90 10.61 -21.24
C PRO A 204 -7.59 10.65 -20.46
N HIS A 205 -6.78 11.70 -20.63
CA HIS A 205 -5.55 11.92 -19.88
C HIS A 205 -5.80 12.11 -18.37
N LEU A 206 -6.89 12.77 -17.96
CA LEU A 206 -7.26 12.90 -16.55
C LEU A 206 -7.81 11.59 -15.98
N ALA A 207 -8.56 10.84 -16.80
CA ALA A 207 -9.05 9.53 -16.40
C ALA A 207 -7.90 8.52 -16.21
N GLY A 208 -6.94 8.48 -17.14
CA GLY A 208 -5.71 7.70 -17.02
C GLY A 208 -4.89 8.10 -15.80
N LYS A 209 -4.72 9.41 -15.58
CA LYS A 209 -4.05 9.92 -14.37
C LYS A 209 -4.74 9.46 -13.09
N LEU A 210 -6.07 9.56 -13.01
CA LEU A 210 -6.82 9.11 -11.84
C LEU A 210 -6.64 7.61 -11.60
N ALA A 211 -6.72 6.79 -12.64
CA ALA A 211 -6.51 5.35 -12.55
C ALA A 211 -5.11 5.01 -12.02
N ALA A 212 -4.06 5.65 -12.60
CA ALA A 212 -2.69 5.43 -12.17
C ALA A 212 -2.46 5.84 -10.71
N LEU A 213 -3.02 6.97 -10.28
CA LEU A 213 -2.93 7.45 -8.89
C LEU A 213 -3.62 6.49 -7.90
N LEU A 214 -4.80 5.98 -8.23
CA LEU A 214 -5.54 5.04 -7.38
C LEU A 214 -4.76 3.72 -7.22
N ILE A 215 -4.25 3.16 -8.32
CA ILE A 215 -3.43 1.95 -8.29
C ILE A 215 -2.16 2.18 -7.48
N ALA A 216 -1.50 3.33 -7.64
CA ALA A 216 -0.29 3.64 -6.88
C ALA A 216 -0.57 3.78 -5.37
N GLN A 217 -1.70 4.40 -5.00
CA GLN A 217 -2.11 4.52 -3.60
C GLN A 217 -2.37 3.15 -2.98
N GLU A 218 -3.09 2.27 -3.68
CA GLU A 218 -3.36 0.92 -3.24
C GLU A 218 -2.07 0.12 -3.05
N ARG A 219 -1.18 0.12 -4.07
CA ARG A 219 0.09 -0.61 -4.02
C ARG A 219 0.99 -0.11 -2.88
N LEU A 220 1.09 1.20 -2.69
CA LEU A 220 1.88 1.78 -1.60
C LEU A 220 1.27 1.46 -0.22
N SER A 221 -0.06 1.50 -0.07
CA SER A 221 -0.74 1.14 1.18
C SER A 221 -0.50 -0.33 1.55
N ASN A 222 -0.61 -1.23 0.56
CA ASN A 222 -0.34 -2.66 0.72
C ASN A 222 1.14 -2.90 1.09
N ALA A 223 2.07 -2.19 0.45
CA ALA A 223 3.49 -2.25 0.77
C ALA A 223 3.79 -1.77 2.19
N GLY A 224 3.17 -0.68 2.64
CA GLY A 224 3.30 -0.17 4.00
C GLY A 224 2.86 -1.19 5.06
N SER A 225 1.74 -1.87 4.82
CA SER A 225 1.26 -2.95 5.72
C SER A 225 2.20 -4.16 5.71
N LEU A 226 2.70 -4.54 4.53
CA LEU A 226 3.65 -5.65 4.40
C LEU A 226 4.99 -5.35 5.06
N PHE A 227 5.45 -4.09 5.02
CA PHE A 227 6.71 -3.65 5.62
C PHE A 227 6.77 -3.93 7.13
N ILE A 228 5.67 -3.74 7.85
CA ILE A 228 5.59 -4.02 9.29
C ILE A 228 5.89 -5.50 9.54
N LEU A 229 5.22 -6.39 8.80
CA LEU A 229 5.44 -7.83 8.90
C LEU A 229 6.85 -8.25 8.48
N GLN A 230 7.39 -7.63 7.41
CA GLN A 230 8.75 -7.90 6.93
C GLN A 230 9.79 -7.50 7.97
N THR A 231 9.62 -6.36 8.64
CA THR A 231 10.54 -5.85 9.66
C THR A 231 10.58 -6.76 10.88
N GLU A 232 9.44 -7.31 11.31
CA GLU A 232 9.40 -8.32 12.36
C GLU A 232 10.10 -9.62 11.97
N ARG A 233 9.87 -10.09 10.74
CA ARG A 233 10.51 -11.33 10.22
C ARG A 233 12.01 -11.15 9.97
N ALA A 234 12.44 -9.96 9.55
CA ALA A 234 13.83 -9.62 9.32
C ALA A 234 14.66 -9.68 10.62
N GLN A 235 14.06 -9.45 11.79
CA GLN A 235 14.72 -9.61 13.08
C GLN A 235 15.01 -11.08 13.45
N GLY A 236 14.37 -12.06 12.79
CA GLY A 236 14.63 -13.51 12.97
C GLY A 236 14.12 -14.12 14.29
N VAL A 237 13.61 -13.30 15.22
CA VAL A 237 13.16 -13.74 16.54
C VAL A 237 11.76 -13.20 16.84
N LYS A 238 10.98 -13.94 17.63
CA LYS A 238 9.63 -13.53 18.04
C LYS A 238 9.65 -12.21 18.84
N PRO A 239 8.68 -11.29 18.64
CA PRO A 239 8.62 -10.00 19.35
C PRO A 239 8.67 -10.12 20.88
N ASN A 240 8.02 -11.13 21.46
CA ASN A 240 8.02 -11.35 22.91
C ASN A 240 9.42 -11.65 23.47
N VAL A 241 10.31 -12.28 22.69
CA VAL A 241 11.68 -12.57 23.11
C VAL A 241 12.51 -11.28 23.01
N VAL A 242 12.37 -10.53 21.93
CA VAL A 242 13.01 -9.21 21.76
C VAL A 242 12.65 -8.28 22.93
N ALA A 243 11.36 -8.20 23.28
CA ALA A 243 10.89 -7.38 24.39
C ALA A 243 11.51 -7.79 25.74
N LYS A 244 11.58 -9.10 26.03
CA LYS A 244 12.21 -9.61 27.26
C LYS A 244 13.70 -9.28 27.32
N LEU A 245 14.43 -9.49 26.22
CA LEU A 245 15.87 -9.21 26.17
C LEU A 245 16.17 -7.71 26.33
N ARG A 246 15.38 -6.85 25.71
CA ARG A 246 15.48 -5.40 25.89
C ARG A 246 15.19 -4.95 27.30
N ALA A 247 14.13 -5.48 27.92
CA ALA A 247 13.81 -5.16 29.31
C ALA A 247 14.95 -5.57 30.26
N ALA A 248 15.54 -6.75 30.03
CA ALA A 248 16.69 -7.22 30.79
C ALA A 248 17.93 -6.33 30.58
N GLN A 249 18.23 -5.93 29.34
CA GLN A 249 19.33 -5.01 29.05
C GLN A 249 19.13 -3.65 29.73
N SER A 250 17.95 -3.03 29.57
CA SER A 250 17.65 -1.73 30.20
C SER A 250 17.74 -1.80 31.72
N ALA A 251 17.26 -2.90 32.34
CA ALA A 251 17.35 -3.11 33.78
C ALA A 251 18.81 -3.26 34.25
N ALA A 252 19.65 -3.93 33.47
CA ALA A 252 21.08 -4.06 33.75
C ALA A 252 21.80 -2.72 33.60
N GLU A 253 21.60 -2.00 32.49
CA GLU A 253 22.20 -0.68 32.24
C GLU A 253 21.80 0.35 33.30
N ALA A 254 20.57 0.29 33.82
CA ALA A 254 20.13 1.15 34.91
C ALA A 254 20.92 0.94 36.22
N LYS A 255 21.61 -0.19 36.41
CA LYS A 255 22.50 -0.43 37.56
C LYS A 255 23.91 0.14 37.37
N PHE A 256 24.26 0.54 36.15
CA PHE A 256 25.53 1.16 35.81
C PHE A 256 25.45 2.68 35.62
N ARG A 257 24.24 3.26 35.80
CA ARG A 257 24.00 4.71 35.83
C ARG A 257 23.88 5.17 37.27
#